data_AF-A0A327GYJ3-F1
#
_entry.id   AF-A0A327GYJ3-F1
#
_cell.length_a   1.000
_cell.length_b   1.000
_cell.length_c   1.000
_cell.angle_alpha   90.00
_cell.angle_beta   90.00
_cell.angle_gamma   90.00
#
_symmetry.space_group_name_H-M   'P 1'
#
loop_
_entity.id
_entity.type
_entity.pdbx_description
1 polymer ?
#
loop_
_entity_poly.entity_id
_entity_poly.type
_entity_poly.pdbx_seq_one_letter_code
_entity_poly.pdbx_strand_id
1 'polypeptide(L)'
;MGKKAVLKLRRPRSYRHPDLDRRLTRQRLSAESRILSRLSSIGFPSPHLIHLDLKNSSILMTRIDGAPLYDHLKSGDAGAQDLFDLGSLLRRLHEAGISHGDLTTHNAMVSENGIHLIDFGLSRQSPELEHMGLDLQVLNE
;
A
#
# COMPACT_ATOMS: atom_id res chain seq x y z
N MET A 1 -22.85 12.90 6.86
CA MET A 1 -21.47 13.41 6.90
C MET A 1 -20.60 12.55 6.00
N GLY A 2 -19.73 13.14 5.17
CA GLY A 2 -18.90 12.41 4.20
C GLY A 2 -17.74 11.66 4.88
N LYS A 3 -17.31 10.54 4.29
CA LYS A 3 -16.10 9.81 4.72
C LYS A 3 -14.85 10.64 4.36
N LYS A 4 -13.86 10.74 5.26
CA LYS A 4 -12.57 11.39 4.98
C LYS A 4 -11.85 10.65 3.84
N ALA A 5 -11.22 11.41 2.94
CA ALA A 5 -10.57 10.86 1.75
C ALA A 5 -9.22 11.54 1.47
N VAL A 6 -8.37 10.87 0.69
CA VAL A 6 -7.08 11.37 0.19
C VAL A 6 -7.04 11.19 -1.33
N LEU A 7 -6.60 12.23 -2.04
CA LEU A 7 -6.34 12.19 -3.48
C LEU A 7 -4.83 11.96 -3.72
N LYS A 8 -4.48 10.79 -4.22
CA LYS A 8 -3.11 10.44 -4.62
C LYS A 8 -2.91 10.78 -6.10
N LEU A 9 -2.12 11.82 -6.38
CA LEU A 9 -1.78 12.27 -7.74
C LEU A 9 -0.37 11.83 -8.13
N ARG A 10 -0.21 11.09 -9.24
CA ARG A 10 1.10 10.72 -9.78
C ARG A 10 1.56 11.76 -10.81
N ARG A 11 2.46 12.66 -10.40
CA ARG A 11 3.06 13.69 -11.28
C ARG A 11 4.15 13.08 -12.17
N PRO A 12 4.27 13.52 -13.43
CA PRO A 12 5.33 13.09 -14.32
C PRO A 12 6.73 13.35 -13.75
N ARG A 13 7.66 12.44 -14.01
CA ARG A 13 9.06 12.59 -13.61
C ARG A 13 9.90 13.04 -14.80
N SER A 14 10.49 14.23 -14.73
CA SER A 14 11.25 14.86 -15.83
C SER A 14 12.46 14.07 -16.30
N TYR A 15 13.02 13.21 -15.43
CA TYR A 15 14.16 12.36 -15.77
C TYR A 15 13.79 11.10 -16.57
N ARG A 16 12.49 10.79 -16.73
CA ARG A 16 12.03 9.62 -17.49
C ARG A 16 11.56 10.04 -18.87
N HIS A 17 11.80 9.19 -19.87
CA HIS A 17 11.17 9.35 -21.17
C HIS A 17 9.63 9.40 -21.01
N PRO A 18 8.92 10.33 -21.65
CA PRO A 18 7.47 10.53 -21.46
C PRO A 18 6.64 9.25 -21.63
N ASP A 19 6.99 8.41 -22.61
CA ASP A 19 6.27 7.15 -22.86
C ASP A 19 6.51 6.11 -21.76
N LEU A 20 7.73 6.05 -21.24
CA LEU A 20 8.05 5.16 -20.12
C LEU A 20 7.31 5.59 -18.86
N ASP A 21 7.33 6.88 -18.54
CA ASP A 21 6.66 7.40 -17.35
C ASP A 21 5.14 7.19 -17.43
N ARG A 22 4.52 7.45 -18.59
CA ARG A 22 3.10 7.20 -18.82
C ARG A 22 2.76 5.72 -18.63
N ARG A 23 3.57 4.82 -19.19
CA ARG A 23 3.38 3.37 -19.06
C ARG A 23 3.48 2.92 -17.60
N LEU A 24 4.53 3.32 -16.90
CA LEU A 24 4.75 2.98 -15.49
C LEU A 24 3.65 3.53 -14.60
N THR A 25 3.26 4.80 -14.78
CA THR A 25 2.19 5.43 -14.02
C THR A 25 0.87 4.69 -14.21
N ARG A 26 0.51 4.36 -15.46
CA ARG A 26 -0.70 3.59 -15.77
C ARG A 26 -0.67 2.19 -15.15
N GLN A 27 0.48 1.50 -15.21
CA GLN A 27 0.64 0.17 -14.61
C GLN A 27 0.43 0.23 -13.08
N ARG A 28 1.07 1.19 -12.40
CA ARG A 28 0.93 1.36 -10.94
C ARG A 28 -0.50 1.71 -10.53
N LEU A 29 -1.16 2.62 -11.26
CA LEU A 29 -2.57 2.98 -11.03
C LEU A 29 -3.51 1.77 -11.19
N SER A 30 -3.29 0.96 -12.23
CA SER A 30 -4.08 -0.24 -12.48
C SER A 30 -3.84 -1.33 -11.44
N ALA A 31 -2.59 -1.52 -10.99
CA ALA A 31 -2.28 -2.45 -9.93
C ALA A 31 -2.95 -2.02 -8.62
N GLU A 32 -2.72 -0.78 -8.20
CA GLU A 32 -3.23 -0.22 -6.94
C GLU A 32 -4.76 -0.30 -6.87
N SER A 33 -5.48 0.17 -7.90
CA SER A 33 -6.95 0.11 -7.93
C SER A 33 -7.51 -1.32 -7.88
N ARG A 34 -6.90 -2.26 -8.62
CA ARG A 34 -7.32 -3.68 -8.63
C ARG A 34 -7.09 -4.34 -7.27
N ILE A 35 -5.92 -4.11 -6.68
CA ILE A 35 -5.56 -4.67 -5.37
C ILE A 35 -6.45 -4.10 -4.27
N LEU A 36 -6.64 -2.77 -4.20
CA LEU A 36 -7.52 -2.16 -3.20
C LEU A 36 -8.97 -2.68 -3.30
N SER A 37 -9.48 -2.88 -4.52
CA SER A 37 -10.81 -3.46 -4.73
C SER A 37 -10.90 -4.90 -4.20
N ARG A 38 -9.87 -5.71 -4.46
CA ARG A 38 -9.78 -7.09 -3.96
C ARG A 38 -9.67 -7.14 -2.44
N LEU A 39 -8.79 -6.33 -1.85
CA LEU A 39 -8.56 -6.25 -0.41
C LEU A 39 -9.82 -5.80 0.33
N SER A 40 -10.56 -4.84 -0.22
CA SER A 40 -11.86 -4.41 0.33
C SER A 40 -12.87 -5.56 0.38
N SER A 41 -12.94 -6.39 -0.67
CA SER A 41 -13.89 -7.53 -0.71
C SER A 41 -13.65 -8.60 0.37
N ILE A 42 -12.46 -8.65 0.95
CA ILE A 42 -12.08 -9.60 2.02
C ILE A 42 -11.91 -8.93 3.39
N GLY A 43 -12.30 -7.65 3.52
CA GLY A 43 -12.17 -6.90 4.78
C GLY A 43 -10.72 -6.71 5.23
N PHE A 44 -9.77 -6.61 4.30
CA PHE A 44 -8.36 -6.41 4.63
C PHE A 44 -8.09 -4.94 5.03
N PRO A 45 -7.35 -4.67 6.12
CA PRO A 45 -6.95 -3.34 6.58
C PRO A 45 -6.15 -2.53 5.55
N SER A 46 -6.87 -1.80 4.68
CA SER A 46 -6.31 -0.97 3.61
C SER A 46 -7.28 0.16 3.24
N PRO A 47 -6.82 1.21 2.53
CA PRO A 47 -7.70 2.24 1.99
C PRO A 47 -8.74 1.65 1.04
N HIS A 48 -9.97 2.15 1.10
CA HIS A 48 -11.01 1.79 0.15
C HIS A 48 -10.92 2.71 -1.07
N LEU A 49 -10.94 2.12 -2.27
CA LEU A 49 -11.02 2.86 -3.52
C LEU A 49 -12.37 3.60 -3.61
N ILE A 50 -12.33 4.92 -3.82
CA ILE A 50 -13.53 5.75 -4.03
C ILE A 50 -13.66 6.09 -5.51
N HIS A 51 -12.57 6.53 -6.15
CA HIS A 51 -12.56 6.89 -7.56
C HIS A 51 -11.18 6.68 -8.19
N LEU A 52 -11.15 6.29 -9.46
CA LEU A 52 -9.94 6.15 -10.26
C LEU A 52 -10.05 7.04 -11.51
N ASP A 53 -9.11 7.97 -11.65
CA ASP A 53 -9.00 8.81 -12.84
C ASP A 53 -7.66 8.52 -13.56
N LEU A 54 -7.73 7.68 -14.58
CA LEU A 54 -6.57 7.34 -15.40
C LEU A 54 -6.13 8.47 -16.34
N LYS A 55 -7.00 9.44 -16.65
CA LYS A 55 -6.64 10.57 -17.51
C LYS A 55 -5.74 11.54 -16.75
N ASN A 56 -6.11 11.84 -15.51
CA ASN A 56 -5.35 12.72 -14.63
C ASN A 56 -4.34 11.98 -13.73
N SER A 57 -4.18 10.67 -13.92
CA SER A 57 -3.25 9.83 -13.15
C SER A 57 -3.44 9.95 -11.63
N SER A 58 -4.69 9.87 -11.18
CA SER A 58 -5.05 10.03 -9.77
C SER A 58 -5.98 8.95 -9.23
N ILE A 59 -5.86 8.69 -7.93
CA ILE A 59 -6.74 7.80 -7.17
C ILE A 59 -7.29 8.55 -5.97
N LEU A 60 -8.61 8.55 -5.81
CA LEU A 60 -9.28 8.98 -4.59
C LEU A 60 -9.59 7.73 -3.74
N MET A 61 -9.16 7.74 -2.49
CA MET A 61 -9.34 6.62 -1.56
C MET A 61 -9.67 7.12 -0.15
N THR A 62 -10.19 6.25 0.71
CA THR A 62 -10.45 6.62 2.12
C THR A 62 -9.16 6.99 2.83
N ARG A 63 -9.22 8.01 3.68
CA ARG A 63 -8.10 8.38 4.55
C ARG A 63 -7.99 7.37 5.69
N ILE A 64 -6.77 6.91 5.97
CA ILE A 64 -6.43 6.25 7.23
C ILE A 64 -6.00 7.34 8.22
N ASP A 65 -6.72 7.46 9.33
CA ASP A 65 -6.36 8.38 10.41
C ASP A 65 -5.36 7.66 11.33
N GLY A 66 -4.09 8.05 11.24
CA GLY A 66 -2.98 7.37 11.92
C GLY A 66 -1.63 7.97 11.51
N ALA A 67 -0.55 7.35 11.98
CA ALA A 67 0.82 7.73 11.62
C ALA A 67 1.58 6.53 11.01
N PRO A 68 2.59 6.77 10.17
CA PRO A 68 3.46 5.69 9.68
C PRO A 68 4.13 4.93 10.84
N LEU A 69 4.25 3.61 10.72
CA LEU A 69 4.94 2.78 11.69
C LEU A 69 6.38 3.24 11.91
N TYR A 70 7.03 3.76 10.86
CA TYR A 70 8.35 4.40 10.97
C TYR A 70 8.42 5.45 12.09
N ASP A 71 7.43 6.33 12.20
CA ASP A 71 7.43 7.41 13.20
C ASP A 71 7.27 6.86 14.62
N HIS A 72 6.47 5.80 14.78
CA HIS A 72 6.33 5.10 16.06
C HIS A 72 7.62 4.36 16.46
N LEU A 73 8.29 3.70 15.51
CA LEU A 73 9.59 3.04 15.76
C LEU A 73 10.67 4.07 16.13
N LYS A 74 10.67 5.23 15.47
CA LYS A 74 11.64 6.30 15.70
C LYS A 74 11.45 6.99 17.06
N SER A 75 10.22 7.19 17.49
CA SER A 75 9.88 7.79 18.79
C SER A 75 10.08 6.82 19.97
N GLY A 76 10.17 5.51 19.70
CA GLY A 76 10.16 4.47 20.72
C GLY A 76 8.75 4.11 21.20
N ASP A 77 7.72 4.68 20.58
CA ASP A 77 6.31 4.41 20.88
C ASP A 77 5.82 3.09 20.26
N ALA A 78 6.51 2.58 19.22
CA ALA A 78 6.23 1.24 18.69
C ALA A 78 6.90 0.15 19.53
N GLY A 79 6.14 -0.90 19.80
CA GLY A 79 6.61 -2.08 20.51
C GLY A 79 6.80 -3.30 19.59
N ALA A 80 7.26 -4.40 20.19
CA ALA A 80 7.30 -5.71 19.53
C ALA A 80 5.91 -6.16 19.02
N GLN A 81 4.84 -5.67 19.64
CA GLN A 81 3.47 -5.99 19.23
C GLN A 81 3.13 -5.42 17.83
N ASP A 82 3.51 -4.17 17.52
CA ASP A 82 3.22 -3.57 16.22
C ASP A 82 3.94 -4.33 15.08
N LEU A 83 5.17 -4.76 15.32
CA LEU A 83 5.92 -5.58 14.36
C LEU A 83 5.28 -6.97 14.18
N PHE A 84 4.78 -7.57 15.27
CA PHE A 84 4.05 -8.82 15.21
C PHE A 84 2.73 -8.69 14.42
N ASP A 85 2.00 -7.60 14.64
CA ASP A 85 0.75 -7.30 13.95
C ASP A 85 0.99 -7.03 12.47
N LEU A 86 2.09 -6.33 12.12
CA LEU A 86 2.52 -6.15 10.74
C LEU A 86 2.83 -7.48 10.07
N GLY A 87 3.58 -8.37 10.74
CA GLY A 87 3.88 -9.71 10.22
C GLY A 87 2.62 -10.56 10.02
N SER A 88 1.68 -10.48 10.96
CA SER A 88 0.37 -11.15 10.85
C SER A 88 -0.44 -10.61 9.67
N LEU A 89 -0.40 -9.29 9.44
CA LEU A 89 -1.09 -8.64 8.34
C LEU A 89 -0.45 -8.98 6.99
N LEU A 90 0.88 -9.04 6.91
CA LEU A 90 1.62 -9.49 5.73
C LEU A 90 1.29 -10.94 5.38
N ARG A 91 1.27 -11.84 6.37
CA ARG A 91 0.84 -13.22 6.16
C ARG A 91 -0.56 -13.30 5.54
N ARG A 92 -1.52 -12.53 6.06
CA ARG A 92 -2.88 -12.47 5.50
C ARG A 92 -2.89 -11.96 4.06
N LEU A 93 -2.02 -11.00 3.72
CA LEU A 93 -1.87 -10.50 2.34
C LEU A 93 -1.37 -11.63 1.41
N HIS A 94 -0.34 -12.36 1.84
CA HIS A 94 0.22 -13.48 1.08
C HIS A 94 -0.77 -14.65 0.93
N GLU A 95 -1.50 -15.01 1.98
CA GLU A 95 -2.57 -16.02 1.95
C GLU A 95 -3.72 -15.61 1.02
N ALA A 96 -3.96 -14.30 0.83
CA ALA A 96 -4.91 -13.80 -0.16
C ALA A 96 -4.37 -13.84 -1.62
N GLY A 97 -3.16 -14.38 -1.82
CA GLY A 97 -2.51 -14.49 -3.13
C GLY A 97 -2.01 -13.14 -3.65
N ILE A 98 -1.56 -12.25 -2.76
CA ILE A 98 -1.06 -10.92 -3.11
C ILE A 98 0.31 -10.71 -2.47
N SER A 99 1.28 -10.13 -3.20
CA SER A 99 2.50 -9.56 -2.60
C SER A 99 2.45 -8.03 -2.68
N HIS A 100 3.08 -7.35 -1.72
CA HIS A 100 3.04 -5.88 -1.65
C HIS A 100 3.97 -5.25 -2.68
N GLY A 101 5.21 -5.73 -2.77
CA GLY A 101 6.26 -5.26 -3.68
C GLY A 101 6.97 -3.96 -3.27
N ASP A 102 6.65 -3.41 -2.10
CA ASP A 102 7.23 -2.17 -1.54
C ASP A 102 6.94 -2.03 -0.04
N LEU A 103 7.05 -3.14 0.71
CA LEU A 103 6.63 -3.17 2.10
C LEU A 103 7.71 -2.55 3.01
N THR A 104 7.64 -1.23 3.18
CA THR A 104 8.48 -0.47 4.14
C THR A 104 7.64 -0.05 5.35
N THR A 105 8.31 0.34 6.44
CA THR A 105 7.64 0.91 7.64
C THR A 105 6.92 2.24 7.37
N HIS A 106 7.19 2.91 6.24
CA HIS A 106 6.43 4.07 5.78
C HIS A 106 5.11 3.71 5.09
N ASN A 107 4.98 2.48 4.58
CA ASN A 107 3.79 1.97 3.92
C ASN A 107 2.88 1.16 4.87
N ALA A 108 3.21 1.13 6.16
CA ALA A 108 2.36 0.63 7.23
C ALA A 108 1.89 1.80 8.11
N MET A 109 0.57 1.97 8.24
CA MET A 109 -0.05 3.03 9.04
C MET A 109 -0.58 2.46 10.35
N VAL A 110 -0.12 2.97 11.48
CA VAL A 110 -0.64 2.67 12.82
C VAL A 110 -1.83 3.61 13.09
N SER A 111 -2.98 3.02 13.39
CA SER A 111 -4.22 3.74 13.73
C SER A 111 -4.82 3.17 15.01
N GLU A 112 -5.86 3.82 15.54
CA GLU A 112 -6.63 3.29 16.68
C GLU A 112 -7.25 1.91 16.40
N ASN A 113 -7.46 1.57 15.13
CA ASN A 113 -8.02 0.27 14.70
C ASN A 113 -6.93 -0.75 14.29
N GLY A 114 -5.68 -0.51 14.67
CA GLY A 114 -4.53 -1.33 14.30
C GLY A 114 -3.85 -0.91 13.00
N ILE A 115 -3.00 -1.81 12.47
CA ILE A 115 -2.14 -1.54 11.32
C ILE A 115 -2.90 -1.67 10.01
N HIS A 116 -2.70 -0.71 9.11
CA HIS A 116 -3.20 -0.72 7.75
C HIS A 116 -2.05 -0.63 6.75
N LEU A 117 -2.07 -1.42 5.69
CA LEU A 117 -1.10 -1.29 4.60
C LEU A 117 -1.58 -0.31 3.53
N ILE A 118 -0.64 0.47 2.99
CA ILE A 118 -0.90 1.50 1.96
C ILE A 118 0.14 1.39 0.82
N ASP A 119 -0.16 2.05 -0.30
CA ASP A 119 0.68 2.06 -1.53
C ASP A 119 0.91 0.70 -2.20
N PHE A 120 -0.17 0.14 -2.74
CA PHE A 120 -0.12 -1.10 -3.53
C PHE A 120 0.29 -0.90 -5.00
N GLY A 121 1.04 0.16 -5.30
CA GLY A 121 1.42 0.51 -6.67
C GLY A 121 2.34 -0.52 -7.34
N LEU A 122 3.08 -1.30 -6.56
CA LEU A 122 3.99 -2.35 -7.03
C LEU A 122 3.49 -3.78 -6.74
N SER A 123 2.28 -3.90 -6.20
CA SER A 123 1.73 -5.18 -5.76
C SER A 123 1.38 -6.09 -6.92
N ARG A 124 1.45 -7.41 -6.65
CA ARG A 124 1.18 -8.46 -7.63
C ARG A 124 0.11 -9.41 -7.12
N GLN A 125 -0.74 -9.88 -8.02
CA GLN A 125 -1.64 -11.01 -7.76
C GLN A 125 -0.98 -12.30 -8.20
N SER A 126 -1.30 -13.40 -7.52
CA SER A 126 -0.68 -14.72 -7.74
C SER A 126 0.85 -14.63 -7.78
N PRO A 127 1.49 -14.03 -6.75
CA PRO A 127 2.93 -13.90 -6.71
C PRO A 127 3.60 -15.27 -6.60
N GLU A 128 4.76 -15.39 -7.23
CA GLU A 128 5.70 -16.48 -6.94
C GLU A 128 6.31 -16.30 -5.55
N LEU A 129 6.86 -17.38 -4.97
CA LEU A 129 7.48 -17.37 -3.64
C LEU A 129 8.56 -16.29 -3.49
N GLU A 130 9.34 -16.05 -4.55
CA GLU A 130 10.36 -15.00 -4.55
C GLU A 130 9.77 -13.61 -4.25
N HIS A 131 8.62 -13.28 -4.86
CA HIS A 131 7.99 -11.98 -4.63
C HIS A 131 7.48 -11.83 -3.19
N MET A 132 7.02 -12.92 -2.56
CA MET A 132 6.65 -12.91 -1.14
C MET A 132 7.88 -12.78 -0.25
N GLY A 133 9.00 -13.41 -0.62
CA GLY A 133 10.29 -13.29 0.08
C GLY A 133 10.85 -11.87 0.04
N LEU A 134 10.71 -11.18 -1.09
CA LEU A 134 11.16 -9.78 -1.23
C LEU A 134 10.41 -8.82 -0.29
N ASP A 135 9.13 -9.06 0.00
CA ASP A 135 8.38 -8.24 0.97
C ASP A 135 9.01 -8.30 2.37
N LEU A 136 9.62 -9.43 2.74
CA LEU A 136 10.31 -9.59 4.03
C LEU A 136 11.71 -8.95 4.02
N GLN A 137 12.43 -9.05 2.89
CA GLN A 137 13.76 -8.48 2.78
C GLN A 137 13.74 -6.95 2.95
N VAL A 138 12.78 -6.27 2.33
CA VAL A 138 12.63 -4.80 2.40
C VAL A 138 12.37 -4.31 3.83
N LEU A 139 11.76 -5.13 4.69
CA LEU A 139 11.56 -4.77 6.10
C LEU A 139 12.83 -4.90 6.96
N ASN A 140 13.81 -5.69 6.51
CA ASN A 140 15.08 -5.89 7.20
C ASN A 140 16.13 -4.83 6.84
N GLU A 141 15.95 -4.14 5.70
CA GLU A 141 16.81 -3.04 5.23
C GLU A 141 16.36 -1.68 5.78
#